data_AF-A0A641MGI8-F1
#
_entry.id   AF-A0A641MGI8-F1
#
_cell.length_a   1.000
_cell.length_b   1.000
_cell.length_c   1.000
_cell.angle_alpha   90.00
_cell.angle_beta   90.00
_cell.angle_gamma   90.00
#
_symmetry.space_group_name_H-M   'P 1'
#
loop_
_entity.id
_entity.type
_entity.pdbx_description
1 polymer ?
#
loop_
_entity_poly.entity_id
_entity_poly.type
_entity_poly.pdbx_seq_one_letter_code
_entity_poly.pdbx_strand_id
1 'polypeptide(L)'
;MSKQLVSKGINNDIEEVEDVDNPDEILLEPIYGNKIGGTPALLQDEQSYYTELEKDKYVFVMQFDESSYLRNQVVGNEPFNHGIIYFFGRFEDCNLVDFIGGFWQN
;
A
#
# COMPACT_ATOMS: atom_id res chain seq x y z
N MET A 1 4.12 -1.66 -27.53
CA MET A 1 3.02 -1.39 -26.58
C MET A 1 3.62 -0.79 -25.33
N SER A 2 3.31 0.47 -25.02
CA SER A 2 3.72 1.10 -23.76
C SER A 2 2.86 0.53 -22.64
N LYS A 3 3.47 -0.11 -21.64
CA LYS A 3 2.76 -0.55 -20.43
C LYS A 3 2.64 0.67 -19.53
N GLN A 4 1.52 1.40 -19.62
CA GLN A 4 1.19 2.42 -18.64
C GLN A 4 0.86 1.75 -17.32
N LEU A 5 1.57 2.13 -16.25
CA LEU A 5 1.07 1.93 -14.90
C LEU A 5 -0.16 2.82 -14.71
N VAL A 6 -1.28 2.20 -14.35
CA VAL A 6 -2.53 2.90 -14.08
C VAL A 6 -2.36 3.64 -12.76
N SER A 7 -1.92 4.89 -12.82
CA SER A 7 -1.63 5.71 -11.65
C SER A 7 -2.84 6.50 -11.14
N LYS A 8 -4.07 6.21 -11.61
CA LYS A 8 -5.28 6.93 -11.20
C LYS A 8 -6.51 6.03 -11.14
N GLY A 9 -7.11 5.99 -9.95
CA GLY A 9 -8.54 5.72 -9.76
C GLY A 9 -8.97 4.27 -9.84
N ILE A 10 -8.45 3.41 -8.96
CA ILE A 10 -9.15 2.16 -8.67
C ILE A 10 -10.01 2.42 -7.43
N ASN A 11 -11.31 2.66 -7.63
CA ASN A 11 -12.32 2.72 -6.55
C ASN A 11 -12.47 1.38 -5.78
N ASN A 12 -11.59 0.41 -6.01
CA ASN A 12 -11.56 -0.88 -5.32
C ASN A 12 -10.48 -0.93 -4.21
N ASP A 13 -9.84 0.20 -3.90
CA ASP A 13 -8.82 0.27 -2.86
C ASP A 13 -9.37 0.68 -1.49
N ILE A 14 -10.68 0.97 -1.44
CA ILE A 14 -11.41 1.49 -0.28
C ILE A 14 -12.70 0.67 -0.15
N GLU A 15 -13.08 0.31 1.07
CA GLU A 15 -14.33 -0.34 1.42
C GLU A 15 -15.22 0.56 2.29
N GLU A 16 -16.52 0.47 2.07
CA GLU A 16 -17.53 1.10 2.91
C GLU A 16 -17.77 0.19 4.13
N VAL A 17 -17.47 0.70 5.32
CA VAL A 17 -17.71 0.01 6.59
C VAL A 17 -18.66 0.85 7.46
N GLU A 18 -19.54 0.19 8.19
CA GLU A 18 -20.44 0.87 9.13
C GLU A 18 -19.62 1.40 10.31
N ASP A 19 -19.83 2.67 10.68
CA ASP A 19 -19.24 3.21 11.90
C ASP A 19 -19.90 2.53 13.11
N VAL A 20 -19.10 1.78 13.88
CA VAL A 20 -19.57 1.05 15.06
C VAL A 20 -20.04 2.01 16.15
N ASP A 21 -19.45 3.21 16.21
CA ASP A 21 -19.81 4.24 17.18
C ASP A 21 -21.01 5.08 16.69
N ASN A 22 -21.16 5.24 15.37
CA ASN A 22 -22.26 5.96 14.71
C ASN A 22 -22.95 5.12 13.61
N PRO A 23 -23.90 4.23 13.93
CA PRO A 23 -24.46 3.27 12.98
C PRO A 23 -25.23 3.86 11.78
N ASP A 24 -25.48 5.17 11.76
CA ASP A 24 -26.08 5.89 10.62
C ASP A 24 -25.02 6.48 9.67
N GLU A 25 -23.72 6.34 9.98
CA GLU A 25 -22.58 6.83 9.21
C GLU A 25 -21.79 5.67 8.57
N ILE A 26 -21.31 5.91 7.34
CA ILE A 26 -20.45 4.99 6.60
C ILE A 26 -19.04 5.57 6.58
N LEU A 27 -18.06 4.78 7.01
CA LEU A 27 -16.65 5.08 6.90
C LEU A 27 -16.08 4.46 5.62
N LEU A 28 -15.08 5.15 5.07
CA LEU A 28 -14.32 4.70 3.92
C LEU A 28 -12.95 4.27 4.40
N GLU A 29 -12.72 2.96 4.51
CA GLU A 29 -11.47 2.40 5.00
C GLU A 29 -10.63 1.80 3.87
N PRO A 30 -9.30 1.92 3.91
CA PRO A 30 -8.45 1.31 2.89
C PRO A 30 -8.44 -0.21 3.01
N ILE A 31 -8.56 -0.91 1.89
CA ILE A 31 -8.48 -2.37 1.87
C ILE A 31 -7.02 -2.80 2.08
N TYR A 32 -6.80 -3.54 3.17
CA TYR A 32 -5.53 -4.17 3.51
C TYR A 32 -5.25 -5.41 2.66
N GLY A 33 -4.03 -5.93 2.76
CA GLY A 33 -3.56 -7.06 1.97
C GLY A 33 -2.53 -6.71 0.90
N ASN A 34 -2.12 -7.74 0.14
CA ASN A 34 -1.17 -7.56 -0.95
C ASN A 34 -1.81 -6.76 -2.10
N LYS A 35 -1.22 -5.61 -2.44
CA LYS A 35 -1.73 -4.69 -3.48
C LYS A 35 -0.62 -4.30 -4.44
N ILE A 36 -0.97 -4.12 -5.73
CA ILE A 36 -0.07 -3.61 -6.77
C ILE A 36 -0.75 -2.41 -7.43
N GLY A 37 -0.11 -1.25 -7.35
CA GLY A 37 -0.65 0.04 -7.77
C GLY A 37 -1.76 0.55 -6.84
N GLY A 38 -2.42 1.64 -7.23
CA GLY A 38 -3.48 2.22 -6.41
C GLY A 38 -2.95 3.08 -5.25
N THR A 39 -3.66 3.08 -4.13
CA THR A 39 -3.28 3.79 -2.91
C THR A 39 -2.81 2.82 -1.82
N PRO A 40 -1.70 3.08 -1.12
CA PRO A 40 -1.26 2.24 0.00
C PRO A 40 -2.30 2.24 1.13
N ALA A 41 -2.58 1.07 1.70
CA ALA A 41 -3.37 0.95 2.92
C ALA A 41 -2.43 1.08 4.12
N LEU A 42 -2.37 2.28 4.70
CA LEU A 42 -1.51 2.58 5.84
C LEU A 42 -2.14 2.04 7.13
N LEU A 43 -1.38 1.29 7.92
CA LEU A 43 -1.81 0.80 9.23
C LEU A 43 -1.88 1.94 10.26
N GLN A 44 -1.03 2.94 10.09
CA GLN A 44 -0.99 4.14 10.92
C GLN A 44 -1.24 5.37 10.05
N ASP A 45 -2.15 6.25 10.49
CA ASP A 45 -2.47 7.51 9.81
C ASP A 45 -1.41 8.58 10.08
N GLU A 46 -0.18 8.30 9.64
CA GLU A 46 0.95 9.20 9.75
C GLU A 46 1.43 9.61 8.35
N GLN A 47 1.01 10.80 7.92
CA GLN A 47 1.42 11.40 6.64
C GLN A 47 2.94 11.55 6.46
N SER A 48 3.71 11.52 7.55
CA SER A 48 5.17 11.73 7.51
C SER A 48 5.89 10.68 6.66
N TYR A 49 5.43 9.42 6.68
CA TYR A 49 6.15 8.29 6.08
C TYR A 49 6.34 8.38 4.55
N TYR A 50 5.37 8.93 3.83
CA TYR A 50 5.42 9.00 2.37
C TYR A 50 5.55 10.42 1.82
N THR A 51 5.46 11.45 2.66
CA THR A 51 5.62 12.85 2.23
C THR A 51 7.00 13.12 1.61
N GLU A 52 8.06 12.53 2.15
CA GLU A 52 9.42 12.69 1.58
C GLU A 52 9.57 11.93 0.25
N LEU A 53 8.98 10.74 0.16
CA LEU A 53 8.94 9.94 -1.07
C LEU A 53 8.23 10.70 -2.20
N GLU A 54 7.09 11.33 -1.92
CA GLU A 54 6.38 12.15 -2.91
C GLU A 54 7.21 13.35 -3.38
N LYS A 55 7.91 14.04 -2.46
CA LYS A 55 8.82 15.15 -2.81
C LYS A 55 9.93 14.69 -3.76
N ASP A 56 10.43 13.48 -3.56
CA ASP A 56 11.46 12.86 -4.39
C ASP A 56 10.90 12.17 -5.66
N LYS A 57 9.61 12.37 -5.95
CA LYS A 57 8.87 11.84 -7.11
C LYS A 57 8.77 10.32 -7.14
N TYR A 58 8.80 9.69 -5.99
CA TYR A 58 8.44 8.29 -5.85
C TYR A 58 6.92 8.14 -5.86
N VAL A 59 6.46 7.06 -6.50
CA VAL A 59 5.06 6.70 -6.60
C VAL A 59 4.89 5.32 -5.96
N PHE A 60 3.78 5.11 -5.27
CA PHE A 60 3.44 3.80 -4.73
C PHE A 60 3.38 2.76 -5.85
N VAL A 61 4.06 1.63 -5.65
CA VAL A 61 4.10 0.53 -6.62
C VAL A 61 3.36 -0.68 -6.09
N MET A 62 3.61 -1.08 -4.84
CA MET A 62 2.97 -2.24 -4.23
C MET A 62 3.18 -2.28 -2.72
N GLN A 63 2.34 -3.02 -2.02
CA GLN A 63 2.52 -3.35 -0.62
C GLN A 63 2.45 -4.86 -0.42
N PHE A 64 3.19 -5.35 0.57
CA PHE A 64 3.07 -6.71 1.07
C PHE A 64 2.60 -6.69 2.51
N ASP A 65 1.46 -7.32 2.75
CA ASP A 65 0.86 -7.52 4.06
C ASP A 65 1.10 -8.95 4.52
N GLU A 66 1.81 -9.11 5.64
CA GLU A 66 2.14 -10.42 6.19
C GLU A 66 0.90 -11.22 6.60
N SER A 67 -0.18 -10.54 6.96
CA SER A 67 -1.47 -11.17 7.29
C SER A 67 -2.11 -11.86 6.08
N SER A 68 -1.68 -11.52 4.86
CA SER A 68 -2.16 -12.09 3.60
C SER A 68 -1.34 -13.30 3.11
N TYR A 69 -0.34 -13.75 3.87
CA TYR A 69 0.47 -14.90 3.47
C TYR A 69 -0.33 -16.22 3.48
N LEU A 70 -0.11 -17.04 2.45
CA LEU A 70 -0.71 -18.36 2.37
C LEU A 70 -0.12 -19.29 3.43
N ARG A 71 -0.89 -20.30 3.83
CA ARG A 71 -0.44 -21.32 4.78
C ARG A 71 0.87 -21.96 4.29
N ASN A 72 1.90 -21.95 5.14
CA ASN A 72 3.26 -22.46 4.88
C ASN A 72 4.12 -21.61 3.93
N GLN A 73 3.74 -20.35 3.65
CA GLN A 73 4.57 -19.43 2.86
C GLN A 73 5.73 -18.84 3.67
N VAL A 74 5.60 -18.79 5.00
CA VAL A 74 6.64 -18.35 5.93
C VAL A 74 7.29 -19.56 6.59
N VAL A 75 8.63 -19.58 6.62
CA VAL A 75 9.42 -20.55 7.37
C VAL A 75 10.18 -19.80 8.46
N GLY A 76 9.78 -20.00 9.72
CA GLY A 76 10.33 -19.26 10.85
C GLY A 76 9.47 -18.06 11.22
N ASN A 77 10.10 -16.94 11.56
CA ASN A 77 9.42 -15.72 11.99
C ASN A 77 9.06 -14.83 10.80
N GLU A 78 7.97 -14.10 10.93
CA GLU A 78 7.58 -13.05 10.00
C GLU A 78 8.53 -11.83 10.14
N PRO A 79 9.20 -11.39 9.05
CA PRO A 79 10.19 -10.32 9.11
C PRO A 79 9.63 -8.96 9.54
N PHE A 80 8.33 -8.70 9.37
CA PHE A 80 7.68 -7.44 9.74
C PHE A 80 6.76 -7.56 10.97
N ASN A 81 6.73 -8.72 11.64
CA ASN A 81 5.93 -8.99 12.83
C ASN A 81 4.43 -8.68 12.63
N HIS A 82 3.80 -9.35 11.65
CA HIS A 82 2.42 -9.10 11.21
C HIS A 82 2.21 -7.71 10.58
N GLY A 83 3.28 -7.15 10.01
CA GLY A 83 3.29 -5.80 9.47
C GLY A 83 2.99 -5.72 7.97
N ILE A 84 3.02 -4.50 7.45
CA ILE A 84 2.91 -4.20 6.01
C ILE A 84 4.17 -3.45 5.57
N ILE A 85 4.82 -3.91 4.51
CA ILE A 85 5.91 -3.20 3.85
C ILE A 85 5.43 -2.57 2.55
N TYR A 86 5.83 -1.31 2.33
CA TYR A 86 5.42 -0.52 1.18
C TYR A 86 6.59 -0.27 0.24
N PHE A 87 6.38 -0.52 -1.04
CA PHE A 87 7.36 -0.34 -2.10
C PHE A 87 6.97 0.83 -2.99
N PHE A 88 7.98 1.63 -3.30
CA PHE A 88 7.85 2.84 -4.09
C PHE A 88 8.83 2.80 -5.25
N GLY A 89 8.47 3.46 -6.34
CA GLY A 89 9.30 3.52 -7.54
C GLY A 89 9.25 4.88 -8.20
N ARG A 90 10.34 5.22 -8.87
CA ARG A 90 10.43 6.40 -9.72
C ARG A 90 10.39 5.98 -11.18
N PHE A 91 9.66 6.75 -11.99
CA PHE A 91 9.45 6.44 -13.39
C PHE A 91 9.91 7.58 -14.29
N GLU A 92 10.61 7.23 -15.36
CA GLU A 92 11.00 8.14 -16.45
C GLU A 92 10.58 7.51 -17.78
N ASP A 93 9.86 8.24 -18.63
CA ASP A 93 9.33 7.75 -19.90
C ASP A 93 8.59 6.39 -19.79
N CYS A 94 7.79 6.23 -18.73
CA CYS A 94 7.07 5.00 -18.37
C CYS A 94 7.96 3.79 -17.99
N ASN A 95 9.26 3.98 -17.78
CA ASN A 95 10.17 2.95 -17.31
C ASN A 95 10.49 3.15 -15.83
N LEU A 96 10.47 2.06 -15.07
CA LEU A 96 10.93 2.05 -13.67
C LEU A 96 12.44 2.27 -13.66
N VAL A 97 12.88 3.44 -13.18
CA VAL A 97 14.30 3.79 -13.08
C VAL A 97 14.86 3.57 -11.69
N ASP A 98 14.00 3.55 -10.67
CA ASP A 98 14.41 3.34 -9.29
C ASP A 98 13.28 2.63 -8.53
N PHE A 99 13.62 1.68 -7.66
CA PHE A 99 12.67 0.87 -6.91
C PHE A 99 13.20 0.60 -5.51
N ILE A 100 12.46 1.06 -4.50
CA ILE A 100 12.89 1.05 -3.11
C ILE A 100 11.79 0.48 -2.20
N GLY A 101 12.21 -0.16 -1.11
CA GLY A 101 11.35 -0.35 0.06
C GLY A 101 11.28 0.97 0.80
N GLY A 102 10.13 1.64 0.76
CA GLY A 102 9.98 2.97 1.37
C GLY A 102 10.01 2.89 2.88
N PHE A 103 9.06 2.14 3.47
CA PHE A 103 8.92 1.94 4.92
C PHE A 103 8.08 0.69 5.20
N TRP A 104 8.03 0.27 6.47
CA TRP A 104 7.10 -0.75 6.97
C TRP A 104 6.39 -0.25 8.22
N GLN A 105 5.20 -0.80 8.50
CA GLN A 105 4.39 -0.51 9.69
C GLN A 105 3.97 -1.83 10.35
N ASN A 106 3.88 -1.85 11.69
CA ASN A 106 3.39 -2.97 12.48
C ASN A 106 2.62 -2.50 13.72
#